data_AF-A0A6P0WJT2-F1
#
_entry.id   AF-A0A6P0WJT2-F1
#
_cell.length_a   1.000
_cell.length_b   1.000
_cell.length_c   1.000
_cell.angle_alpha   90.00
_cell.angle_beta   90.00
_cell.angle_gamma   90.00
#
_symmetry.space_group_name_H-M   'P 1'
#
loop_
_entity.id
_entity.type
_entity.pdbx_description
1 polymer ?
#
loop_
_entity_poly.entity_id
_entity_poly.type
_entity_poly.pdbx_seq_one_letter_code
_entity_poly.pdbx_strand_id
1 'polypeptide(L)' 'MIPNTSLEERLAAVEAMIAELQKKIADPQPANWLQQITGSFKDEPAFEEVLAYGRAIRQGDESLLEAQDEL' A
#
# COMPACT_ATOMS: atom_id res chain seq x y z
N MET A 1 40.50 12.02 -19.87
CA MET A 1 39.37 11.08 -20.04
C MET A 1 39.13 10.43 -18.68
N ILE A 2 38.04 10.75 -17.99
CA ILE A 2 37.70 10.07 -16.72
C ILE A 2 37.10 8.71 -17.14
N PRO A 3 37.60 7.58 -16.65
CA PRO A 3 37.10 6.27 -17.08
C PRO A 3 35.63 6.12 -16.67
N ASN A 4 34.76 5.91 -17.66
CA ASN A 4 33.32 5.66 -17.45
C ASN A 4 33.04 4.34 -16.68
N THR A 5 34.07 3.53 -16.45
CA THR A 5 34.03 2.29 -15.68
C THR A 5 33.40 2.48 -14.30
N SER A 6 33.67 3.60 -13.63
CA SER A 6 33.06 3.89 -12.32
C SER A 6 31.55 4.17 -12.41
N LEU A 7 31.05 4.68 -13.55
CA LEU A 7 29.63 4.89 -13.76
C LEU A 7 28.90 3.58 -14.05
N GLU A 8 29.49 2.74 -14.90
CA GLU A 8 28.97 1.41 -15.25
C GLU A 8 28.89 0.50 -14.03
N GLU A 9 29.92 0.49 -13.17
CA GLU A 9 29.93 -0.25 -11.91
C GLU A 9 28.84 0.21 -10.94
N ARG A 10 28.64 1.53 -10.83
CA ARG A 10 27.58 2.10 -9.98
C ARG A 10 26.19 1.78 -10.52
N LEU A 11 26.02 1.79 -11.84
CA LEU A 11 24.75 1.44 -12.47
C LEU A 11 24.43 -0.05 -12.28
N ALA A 12 25.42 -0.93 -12.49
CA ALA A 12 25.27 -2.37 -12.26
C ALA A 12 24.90 -2.69 -10.80
N ALA A 13 25.48 -1.98 -9.83
CA ALA A 13 25.12 -2.11 -8.42
C ALA A 13 23.67 -1.70 -8.13
N VAL A 14 23.19 -0.61 -8.75
CA VAL A 14 21.80 -0.16 -8.64
C VAL A 14 20.84 -1.16 -9.28
N GLU A 15 21.15 -1.67 -10.47
CA GLU A 15 20.34 -2.67 -11.17
C GLU A 15 20.21 -3.96 -10.36
N ALA A 16 21.32 -4.44 -9.76
CA ALA A 16 21.31 -5.61 -8.89
C ALA A 16 20.42 -5.39 -7.65
N MET A 17 20.51 -4.21 -7.02
CA MET A 17 19.69 -3.87 -5.86
C MET A 17 18.21 -3.75 -6.20
N ILE A 18 17.88 -3.18 -7.36
CA ILE A 18 16.49 -3.12 -7.87
C ILE A 18 15.97 -4.53 -8.14
N ALA A 19 16.76 -5.39 -8.79
CA ALA A 19 16.36 -6.77 -9.05
C ALA A 19 16.13 -7.57 -7.76
N GLU A 20 16.92 -7.33 -6.71
CA GLU A 20 16.71 -7.92 -5.39
C GLU A 20 15.43 -7.40 -4.71
N LEU A 21 15.18 -6.09 -4.76
CA LEU A 21 13.96 -5.48 -4.24
C LEU A 21 12.72 -6.01 -4.96
N GLN A 22 12.77 -6.11 -6.29
CA GLN A 22 11.68 -6.66 -7.08
C GLN A 22 11.38 -8.11 -6.70
N LYS A 23 12.40 -8.95 -6.47
CA LYS A 23 12.21 -10.33 -5.98
C LYS A 23 11.54 -10.37 -4.60
N LYS A 24 11.89 -9.46 -3.69
CA LYS A 24 11.27 -9.37 -2.34
C LYS A 24 9.83 -8.85 -2.38
N ILE A 25 9.51 -7.99 -3.34
CA ILE A 25 8.15 -7.45 -3.53
C ILE A 25 7.25 -8.41 -4.33
N ALA A 26 7.86 -9.22 -5.21
CA ALA A 26 7.16 -10.23 -6.00
C ALA A 26 6.73 -11.45 -5.18
N ASP A 27 7.16 -11.56 -3.91
CA ASP A 27 6.50 -12.42 -2.96
C ASP A 27 5.05 -11.90 -2.83
N PRO A 28 4.02 -12.66 -3.24
CA PRO A 28 2.65 -12.18 -3.28
C PRO A 28 2.35 -11.64 -1.89
N GLN A 29 2.20 -10.30 -1.79
CA GLN A 29 1.86 -9.63 -0.55
C GLN A 29 0.77 -10.49 0.10
N PRO A 30 1.00 -11.01 1.32
CA PRO A 30 0.00 -11.82 1.98
C PRO A 30 -1.29 -11.03 1.88
N ALA A 31 -2.32 -11.64 1.29
CA ALA A 31 -3.58 -10.98 0.91
C ALA A 31 -3.90 -9.90 1.94
N ASN A 32 -4.14 -8.65 1.51
CA ASN A 32 -4.28 -7.47 2.39
C ASN A 32 -4.74 -7.90 3.79
N TRP A 33 -3.94 -7.68 4.84
CA TRP A 33 -4.20 -8.24 6.18
C TRP A 33 -5.65 -8.02 6.64
N LEU A 34 -6.28 -6.92 6.20
CA LEU A 34 -7.69 -6.64 6.40
C LEU A 34 -8.58 -7.76 5.84
N GLN A 35 -8.35 -8.17 4.58
CA GLN A 35 -9.02 -9.30 3.92
C GLN A 35 -8.89 -10.62 4.71
N GLN A 36 -7.75 -10.85 5.39
CA GLN A 36 -7.54 -12.05 6.19
C GLN A 36 -8.38 -12.07 7.47
N ILE A 37 -8.73 -10.89 8.02
CA ILE A 37 -9.47 -10.79 9.28
C ILE A 37 -10.95 -10.47 9.09
N THR A 38 -11.38 -10.04 7.90
CA THR A 38 -12.78 -9.69 7.58
C THR A 38 -13.74 -10.87 7.50
N GLY A 39 -13.30 -12.11 7.74
CA GLY A 39 -14.12 -13.31 7.50
C GLY A 39 -15.53 -13.25 8.09
N SER A 40 -15.72 -12.68 9.28
CA SER A 40 -17.02 -12.54 9.95
C SER A 40 -17.93 -11.43 9.39
N PHE A 41 -17.38 -10.51 8.59
CA PHE A 41 -18.08 -9.35 8.01
C PHE A 41 -18.23 -9.44 6.49
N LYS A 42 -17.81 -10.55 5.88
CA LYS A 42 -17.72 -10.73 4.42
C LYS A 42 -19.04 -10.45 3.68
N ASP A 43 -20.17 -10.73 4.31
CA ASP A 43 -21.50 -10.56 3.73
C ASP A 43 -22.30 -9.40 4.39
N GLU A 44 -21.62 -8.57 5.21
CA GLU A 44 -22.25 -7.46 5.92
C GLU A 44 -22.12 -6.15 5.12
N PRO A 45 -23.20 -5.63 4.51
CA PRO A 45 -23.14 -4.41 3.71
C PRO A 45 -22.73 -3.17 4.52
N ALA A 46 -23.04 -3.10 5.82
CA ALA A 46 -22.61 -1.99 6.67
C ALA A 46 -21.09 -1.95 6.88
N PHE A 47 -20.38 -3.06 6.64
CA PHE A 47 -18.94 -3.13 6.85
C PHE A 47 -18.17 -2.25 5.87
N GLU A 48 -18.64 -2.11 4.62
CA GLU A 48 -18.02 -1.21 3.64
C GLU A 48 -18.06 0.26 4.07
N GLU A 49 -19.12 0.67 4.78
CA GLU A 49 -19.24 2.01 5.34
C GLU A 49 -18.18 2.25 6.43
N VAL A 50 -18.00 1.29 7.33
CA VAL A 50 -16.95 1.32 8.36
C VAL A 50 -15.55 1.43 7.74
N LEU A 51 -15.29 0.73 6.62
CA LEU A 51 -14.04 0.84 5.89
C LEU A 51 -13.85 2.21 5.23
N ALA A 52 -14.92 2.83 4.73
CA ALA A 52 -14.89 4.17 4.17
C ALA A 52 -14.51 5.20 5.25
N TYR A 53 -15.16 5.16 6.42
CA TYR A 53 -14.80 6.02 7.55
C TYR A 53 -13.35 5.83 7.98
N GLY A 54 -12.91 4.57 8.15
CA GLY A 54 -11.53 4.28 8.53
C GLY A 54 -10.49 4.79 7.52
N ARG A 55 -10.83 4.84 6.22
CA ARG A 55 -9.98 5.44 5.19
C ARG A 55 -9.97 6.97 5.29
N ALA A 56 -11.13 7.59 5.43
CA ALA A 56 -11.27 9.04 5.56
C ALA A 56 -10.44 9.59 6.73
N ILE A 57 -10.55 8.97 7.92
CA ILE A 57 -9.78 9.33 9.12
C ILE A 57 -8.26 9.26 8.86
N ARG A 58 -7.77 8.19 8.20
CA ARG A 58 -6.34 8.02 7.91
C ARG A 58 -5.81 9.00 6.86
N GLN A 59 -6.68 9.47 5.97
CA GLN A 59 -6.35 10.44 4.93
C GLN A 59 -6.51 11.89 5.42
N GLY A 60 -7.06 12.10 6.63
CA GLY A 60 -7.40 13.43 7.13
C GLY A 60 -8.56 14.07 6.35
N ASP A 61 -9.43 13.25 5.76
CA ASP A 61 -10.63 13.71 5.06
C ASP A 61 -11.80 13.73 6.04
N GLU A 62 -12.17 14.92 6.50
CA GLU A 62 -13.27 15.14 7.45
C GLU A 62 -14.64 15.20 6.77
N SER A 63 -14.71 15.27 5.43
CA SER A 63 -15.97 15.43 4.70
C SER A 63 -16.97 14.28 4.90
N LEU A 64 -16.45 13.07 5.14
CA LEU A 64 -17.26 11.89 5.49
C LEU A 64 -17.73 11.90 6.94
N LEU A 65 -17.02 12.58 7.85
CA LEU A 65 -17.38 12.66 9.27
C LEU A 65 -18.48 13.71 9.50
N GLU A 66 -18.42 14.82 8.78
CA GLU A 66 -19.41 15.91 8.86
C GLU A 66 -20.81 15.50 8.37
N ALA A 67 -20.91 14.52 7.46
CA ALA A 67 -22.18 14.06 6.90
C ALA A 67 -23.12 13.34 7.89
N GLN A 68 -22.62 12.93 9.07
CA GLN A 68 -23.43 12.29 10.11
C GLN A 68 -24.00 13.27 11.15
N ASP A 69 -23.39 14.46 11.31
CA ASP A 69 -23.83 15.43 12.31
C ASP A 69 -25.11 16.21 11.88
N GLU A 70 -25.60 15.99 10.65
CA GLU A 70 -26.80 16.63 10.10
C GLU A 70 -28.09 15.76 10.15
N LEU A 71 -28.09 14.61 10.84
CA LEU A 71 -29.25 13.71 11.01
C LEU A 71 -29.81 13.70 12.43
#